data_AF-A0A7S0U9G3-F1
#
_entry.id   AF-A0A7S0U9G3-F1
#
_cell.length_a   1.000
_cell.length_b   1.000
_cell.length_c   1.000
_cell.angle_alpha   90.00
_cell.angle_beta   90.00
_cell.angle_gamma   90.00
#
_symmetry.space_group_name_H-M   'P 1'
#
loop_
_entity.id
_entity.type
_entity.pdbx_description
1 polymer ?
#
loop_
_entity_poly.entity_id
_entity_poly.type
_entity_poly.pdbx_seq_one_letter_code
_entity_poly.pdbx_strand_id
1 'polypeptide(L)'
;MSPTEVAAQTPQLLRECGDWPNTYTLTKHMGEALFSSLASQHSIPSIVIRPTIITCASSYPSVGWTDTLIGPAGLVLAVAFGVLHVAPGKEELIVDFVPVDYVVNTLLISTLHCASRPPPGRQTPDKSGGEGGGAAPPAGGATL
;
A
#
# COMPACT_ATOMS: atom_id res chain seq x y z
N MET A 1 34.03 0.96 -6.66
CA MET A 1 33.54 1.32 -5.33
C MET A 1 33.52 0.05 -4.50
N SER A 2 34.22 0.02 -3.38
CA SER A 2 34.24 -1.13 -2.47
C SER A 2 32.92 -1.21 -1.68
N PRO A 3 32.44 -2.40 -1.29
CA PRO A 3 31.21 -2.55 -0.50
C PRO A 3 31.21 -1.76 0.81
N THR A 4 32.39 -1.56 1.39
CA THR A 4 32.62 -0.78 2.63
C THR A 4 32.42 0.72 2.43
N GLU A 5 32.84 1.28 1.28
CA GLU A 5 32.62 2.69 0.96
C GLU A 5 31.13 2.98 0.75
N VAL A 6 30.40 2.07 0.10
CA VAL A 6 28.95 2.19 -0.11
C VAL A 6 28.23 2.22 1.24
N ALA A 7 28.59 1.30 2.15
CA ALA A 7 27.99 1.24 3.49
C ALA A 7 28.24 2.53 4.29
N ALA A 8 29.42 3.14 4.16
CA ALA A 8 29.76 4.37 4.86
C ALA A 8 28.97 5.59 4.34
N GLN A 9 28.73 5.68 3.04
CA GLN A 9 28.04 6.82 2.42
C GLN A 9 26.51 6.70 2.45
N THR A 10 25.98 5.47 2.55
CA THR A 10 24.53 5.20 2.50
C THR A 10 23.71 6.05 3.49
N PRO A 11 24.08 6.18 4.78
CA PRO A 11 23.27 6.97 5.72
C PRO A 11 23.17 8.45 5.36
N GLN A 12 24.23 9.01 4.77
CA GLN A 12 24.24 10.40 4.33
C GLN A 12 23.30 10.58 3.13
N LEU A 13 23.40 9.71 2.13
CA LEU A 13 22.56 9.76 0.94
C LEU A 13 21.07 9.60 1.27
N LEU A 14 20.72 8.71 2.20
CA LEU A 14 19.33 8.51 2.62
C LEU A 14 18.72 9.76 3.27
N ARG A 15 19.52 10.55 4.00
CA ARG A 15 19.10 11.83 4.58
C ARG A 15 18.90 12.89 3.52
N GLU A 16 19.89 13.05 2.64
CA GLU A 16 19.85 14.04 1.56
C GLU A 16 18.69 13.80 0.57
N CYS A 17 18.28 12.54 0.36
CA CYS A 17 17.16 12.19 -0.52
C CYS A 17 15.76 12.29 0.13
N GLY A 18 15.66 12.82 1.36
CA GLY A 18 14.38 13.03 2.04
C GLY A 18 14.18 12.19 3.31
N ASP A 19 15.24 11.99 4.10
CA ASP A 19 15.21 11.31 5.40
C ASP A 19 14.56 9.91 5.38
N TRP A 20 14.95 9.09 4.41
CA TRP A 20 14.45 7.72 4.30
C TRP A 20 15.11 6.79 5.34
N PRO A 21 14.34 5.92 6.01
CA PRO A 21 14.89 5.04 7.05
C PRO A 21 15.83 3.96 6.50
N ASN A 22 15.65 3.56 5.23
CA ASN A 22 16.53 2.63 4.55
C ASN A 22 16.44 2.78 3.02
N THR A 23 17.34 2.09 2.31
CA THR A 23 17.38 2.07 0.84
C THR A 23 16.16 1.40 0.23
N TYR A 24 15.52 0.45 0.91
CA TYR A 24 14.30 -0.20 0.44
C TYR A 24 13.12 0.78 0.37
N THR A 25 12.92 1.61 1.40
CA THR A 25 11.84 2.60 1.41
C THR A 25 12.04 3.68 0.36
N LEU A 26 13.28 4.13 0.16
CA LEU A 26 13.63 5.07 -0.89
C LEU A 26 13.34 4.48 -2.27
N THR A 27 13.81 3.26 -2.55
CA THR A 27 13.63 2.61 -3.85
C THR A 27 12.17 2.30 -4.16
N LYS A 28 11.36 1.88 -3.16
CA LYS A 28 9.91 1.71 -3.32
C LYS A 28 9.21 3.03 -3.63
N HIS A 29 9.54 4.10 -2.90
CA HIS A 29 8.98 5.42 -3.16
C HIS A 29 9.27 5.90 -4.60
N MET A 30 10.54 5.81 -5.03
CA MET A 30 10.94 6.16 -6.40
C MET A 30 10.20 5.32 -7.44
N GLY A 31 10.06 4.01 -7.20
CA GLY A 31 9.34 3.10 -8.09
C GLY A 31 7.87 3.46 -8.24
N GLU A 32 7.19 3.80 -7.15
CA GLU A 32 5.79 4.21 -7.18
C GLU A 32 5.58 5.56 -7.90
N ALA A 33 6.48 6.52 -7.69
CA ALA A 33 6.45 7.80 -8.38
C ALA A 33 6.65 7.61 -9.90
N LEU A 34 7.63 6.79 -10.29
CA LEU A 34 7.88 6.46 -11.69
C LEU A 34 6.69 5.72 -12.33
N PHE A 35 6.13 4.73 -11.63
CA PHE A 35 4.97 3.99 -12.09
C PHE A 35 3.76 4.91 -12.31
N SER A 36 3.48 5.80 -11.35
CA SER A 36 2.37 6.75 -11.43
C SER A 36 2.53 7.71 -12.61
N SER A 37 3.75 8.20 -12.84
CA SER A 37 4.09 9.04 -13.99
C SER A 37 3.79 8.33 -15.32
N LEU A 38 4.34 7.12 -15.50
CA LEU A 38 4.15 6.33 -16.72
C LEU A 38 2.69 5.91 -16.94
N ALA A 39 1.98 5.51 -15.89
CA ALA A 39 0.58 5.15 -15.98
C ALA A 39 -0.27 6.34 -16.46
N SER A 40 0.00 7.54 -15.95
CA SER A 40 -0.68 8.77 -16.40
C SER A 40 -0.35 9.10 -17.86
N GLN A 41 0.92 9.00 -18.25
CA GLN A 41 1.39 9.29 -19.59
C GLN A 41 0.74 8.37 -20.63
N HIS A 42 0.51 7.10 -20.29
CA HIS A 42 -0.09 6.11 -21.19
C HIS A 42 -1.59 5.91 -20.98
N SER A 43 -2.24 6.73 -20.14
CA SER A 43 -3.68 6.62 -19.82
C SER A 43 -4.09 5.20 -19.36
N ILE A 44 -3.20 4.53 -18.62
CA ILE A 44 -3.44 3.20 -18.07
C ILE A 44 -4.14 3.35 -16.72
N PRO A 45 -5.34 2.76 -16.52
CA PRO A 45 -5.94 2.65 -15.20
C PRO A 45 -4.97 1.94 -14.25
N SER A 46 -4.53 2.63 -13.22
CA SER A 46 -3.57 2.10 -12.26
C SER A 46 -3.99 2.37 -10.81
N ILE A 47 -3.50 1.53 -9.90
CA ILE A 47 -3.68 1.66 -8.47
C ILE A 47 -2.41 1.19 -7.77
N VAL A 48 -2.00 1.91 -6.72
CA VAL A 48 -0.87 1.55 -5.87
C VAL A 48 -1.42 1.23 -4.48
N ILE A 49 -1.16 0.02 -4.00
CA ILE A 49 -1.57 -0.43 -2.68
C ILE A 49 -0.33 -0.44 -1.78
N ARG A 50 -0.45 0.17 -0.61
CA ARG A 50 0.62 0.30 0.38
C ARG A 50 0.29 -0.51 1.64
N PRO A 51 0.48 -1.83 1.62
CA PRO A 51 0.35 -2.63 2.83
C PRO A 51 1.48 -2.31 3.80
N THR A 52 1.23 -2.56 5.09
CA THR A 52 2.24 -2.52 6.15
C THR A 52 3.00 -3.85 6.18
N ILE A 53 3.49 -4.26 7.35
CA ILE A 53 4.27 -5.48 7.48
C ILE A 53 3.33 -6.69 7.37
N ILE A 54 3.47 -7.44 6.28
CA ILE A 54 2.61 -8.59 6.01
C ILE A 54 2.98 -9.78 6.92
N THR A 55 1.98 -10.38 7.55
CA THR A 55 2.11 -11.56 8.42
C THR A 55 1.32 -12.75 7.88
N CYS A 56 1.24 -13.83 8.66
CA CYS A 56 0.48 -15.03 8.31
C CYS A 56 -1.02 -14.75 8.14
N ALA A 57 -1.69 -15.66 7.44
CA ALA A 57 -3.12 -15.57 7.16
C ALA A 57 -3.93 -15.55 8.46
N SER A 58 -4.89 -14.63 8.52
CA SER A 58 -5.84 -14.57 9.63
C SER A 58 -6.87 -15.71 9.52
N SER A 59 -7.35 -16.01 8.31
CA SER A 59 -8.40 -17.00 8.08
C SER A 59 -8.12 -17.88 6.86
N TYR A 60 -7.90 -17.29 5.68
CA TYR A 60 -7.76 -18.03 4.42
C TYR A 60 -6.29 -18.03 3.95
N PRO A 61 -5.71 -19.14 3.47
CA PRO A 61 -6.30 -20.46 3.21
C PRO A 61 -6.47 -21.33 4.46
N SER A 62 -5.69 -21.08 5.51
CA SER A 62 -5.88 -21.60 6.87
C SER A 62 -5.26 -20.65 7.87
N VAL A 63 -5.74 -20.63 9.11
CA VAL A 63 -5.21 -19.77 10.17
C VAL A 63 -3.71 -20.03 10.37
N GLY A 64 -2.90 -18.96 10.37
CA GLY A 64 -1.46 -19.05 10.55
C GLY A 64 -0.68 -19.49 9.31
N TRP A 65 -1.34 -19.68 8.16
CA TRP A 65 -0.66 -20.04 6.92
C TRP A 65 0.28 -18.94 6.43
N THR A 66 1.46 -19.33 5.95
CA THR A 66 2.42 -18.46 5.27
C THR A 66 3.23 -19.30 4.28
N ASP A 67 3.64 -18.69 3.18
CA ASP A 67 4.49 -19.31 2.17
C ASP A 67 5.98 -19.23 2.53
N THR A 68 6.37 -18.26 3.37
CA THR A 68 7.76 -17.95 3.67
C THR A 68 7.94 -17.51 5.13
N LEU A 69 8.92 -18.10 5.82
CA LEU A 69 9.27 -17.74 7.20
C LEU A 69 10.30 -16.62 7.31
N ILE A 70 10.46 -15.81 6.27
CA ILE A 70 11.45 -14.73 6.24
C ILE A 70 10.83 -13.48 6.85
N GLY A 71 11.55 -12.87 7.81
CA GLY A 71 11.16 -11.63 8.44
C GLY A 71 10.01 -11.80 9.46
N PRO A 72 8.90 -11.05 9.34
CA PRO A 72 7.84 -10.99 10.36
C PRO A 72 7.16 -12.33 10.65
N ALA A 73 6.90 -13.13 9.61
CA ALA A 73 6.28 -14.45 9.78
C ALA A 73 7.18 -15.39 10.60
N GLY A 74 8.50 -15.36 10.35
CA GLY A 74 9.48 -16.09 11.16
C GLY A 74 9.58 -15.57 12.60
N LEU A 75 9.46 -14.26 12.78
CA LEU A 75 9.43 -13.64 14.11
C LEU A 75 8.24 -14.13 14.94
N VAL A 76 7.03 -14.08 14.36
CA VAL A 76 5.80 -14.57 15.00
C VAL A 76 5.93 -16.06 15.35
N LEU A 77 6.49 -16.86 14.45
CA LEU A 77 6.70 -18.29 14.68
C LEU A 77 7.71 -18.55 15.81
N ALA A 78 8.82 -17.80 15.86
CA ALA A 78 9.83 -17.93 16.92
C ALA A 78 9.27 -17.58 18.30
N VAL A 79 8.38 -16.58 18.37
CA VAL A 79 7.64 -16.25 19.61
C VAL A 79 6.65 -17.36 19.96
N ALA A 80 5.88 -17.86 18.98
CA ALA A 80 4.88 -18.91 19.19
C ALA A 80 5.48 -20.23 19.72
N PHE A 81 6.70 -20.59 19.27
CA PHE A 81 7.43 -21.75 19.79
C PHE A 81 8.19 -21.49 21.09
N GLY A 82 8.17 -20.25 21.61
CA GLY A 82 8.93 -19.88 22.80
C GLY A 82 10.46 -19.90 22.57
N VAL A 83 10.92 -19.79 21.33
CA VAL A 83 12.35 -19.66 21.01
C VAL A 83 12.81 -18.23 21.26
N LEU A 84 11.97 -17.26 20.86
CA LEU A 84 12.26 -15.84 21.03
C LEU A 84 11.52 -15.28 22.24
N HIS A 85 12.28 -14.88 23.26
CA HIS A 85 11.76 -14.31 24.51
C HIS A 85 11.87 -12.78 24.58
N VAL A 86 12.83 -12.19 23.87
CA VAL A 86 13.12 -10.75 23.92
C VAL A 86 13.41 -10.26 22.51
N ALA A 87 12.69 -9.22 22.08
CA ALA A 87 12.97 -8.50 20.84
C ALA A 87 13.39 -7.05 21.20
N PRO A 88 14.61 -6.62 20.82
CA PRO A 88 15.04 -5.24 21.07
C PRO A 88 14.23 -4.27 20.20
N GLY A 89 13.67 -3.25 20.83
CA GLY A 89 12.85 -2.23 20.18
C GLY A 89 12.88 -0.92 20.97
N LYS A 90 12.40 0.15 20.35
CA LYS A 90 12.15 1.43 21.02
C LYS A 90 10.67 1.50 21.36
N GLU A 91 10.33 1.92 22.56
CA GLU A 91 8.94 1.95 23.07
C GLU A 91 8.05 2.93 22.29
N GLU A 92 8.65 3.95 21.66
CA GLU A 92 7.90 4.96 20.90
C GLU A 92 7.56 4.51 19.48
N LEU A 93 8.05 3.35 19.03
CA LEU A 93 7.81 2.85 17.68
C LEU A 93 6.53 2.00 17.62
N ILE A 94 5.65 2.37 16.69
CA ILE A 94 4.46 1.58 16.37
C ILE A 94 4.84 0.57 15.28
N VAL A 95 4.57 -0.71 15.53
CA VAL A 95 4.75 -1.78 14.57
C VAL A 95 3.37 -2.23 14.08
N ASP A 96 3.10 -1.99 12.80
CA ASP A 96 1.82 -2.32 12.16
C ASP A 96 1.96 -3.62 11.35
N PHE A 97 1.14 -4.61 11.70
CA PHE A 97 1.05 -5.90 11.02
C PHE A 97 -0.30 -6.06 10.34
N VAL A 98 -0.27 -6.51 9.09
CA VAL A 98 -1.47 -6.84 8.31
C VAL A 98 -1.44 -8.30 7.86
N PRO A 99 -2.51 -9.09 8.07
CA PRO A 99 -2.59 -10.46 7.58
C PRO A 99 -2.55 -10.53 6.04
N VAL A 100 -1.85 -11.53 5.50
CA VAL A 100 -1.69 -11.69 4.04
C VAL A 100 -3.03 -11.81 3.29
N ASP A 101 -4.02 -12.47 3.88
CA ASP A 101 -5.35 -12.66 3.27
C ASP A 101 -6.12 -11.35 3.12
N TYR A 102 -5.92 -10.40 4.02
CA TYR A 102 -6.54 -9.08 3.93
C TYR A 102 -5.90 -8.26 2.81
N VAL A 103 -4.57 -8.35 2.68
CA VAL A 103 -3.83 -7.68 1.60
C VAL A 103 -4.25 -8.24 0.24
N VAL A 104 -4.35 -9.56 0.10
CA VAL A 104 -4.78 -10.21 -1.15
C VAL A 104 -6.21 -9.82 -1.51
N ASN A 105 -7.14 -9.84 -0.55
CA ASN A 105 -8.52 -9.42 -0.78
C ASN A 105 -8.59 -7.95 -1.22
N THR A 106 -7.84 -7.08 -0.55
CA THR A 106 -7.74 -5.66 -0.91
C THR A 106 -7.19 -5.49 -2.32
N LEU A 107 -6.16 -6.25 -2.70
CA LEU A 107 -5.57 -6.24 -4.03
C LEU A 107 -6.60 -6.62 -5.09
N LEU A 108 -7.30 -7.74 -4.92
CA LEU A 108 -8.30 -8.22 -5.88
C LEU A 108 -9.43 -7.21 -6.09
N ILE A 109 -10.00 -6.68 -5.00
CA ILE A 109 -11.08 -5.69 -5.04
C ILE A 109 -10.59 -4.39 -5.71
N SER A 110 -9.40 -3.93 -5.32
CA SER A 110 -8.80 -2.70 -5.85
C SER A 110 -8.50 -2.80 -7.34
N THR A 111 -8.00 -3.95 -7.81
CA THR A 111 -7.76 -4.20 -9.23
C THR A 111 -9.06 -4.22 -10.02
N LEU A 112 -10.08 -4.92 -9.55
CA LEU A 112 -11.39 -4.93 -10.20
C LEU A 112 -12.00 -3.52 -10.29
N HIS A 113 -11.93 -2.76 -9.20
CA HIS A 113 -12.39 -1.37 -9.14
C HIS A 113 -11.63 -0.47 -10.11
N CYS A 114 -10.31 -0.63 -10.18
CA CYS A 114 -9.45 0.11 -11.11
C CYS A 114 -9.78 -0.21 -12.57
N ALA A 115 -9.94 -1.49 -12.90
CA ALA A 115 -10.28 -1.96 -14.25
C ALA A 115 -11.68 -1.52 -14.71
N SER A 116 -12.61 -1.34 -13.77
CA SER A 116 -13.99 -0.91 -14.07
C SER A 116 -14.10 0.60 -14.33
N ARG A 117 -13.03 1.37 -14.13
CA ARG A 117 -13.02 2.81 -14.38
C ARG A 117 -12.68 3.11 -15.84
N PRO A 118 -13.32 4.12 -16.47
CA PRO A 118 -12.91 4.58 -17.78
C PRO A 118 -11.47 5.10 -17.74
N PRO A 119 -10.68 4.90 -18.81
CA PRO A 119 -9.30 5.33 -18.85
C PRO A 119 -9.18 6.86 -18.66
N PRO A 120 -8.16 7.34 -17.94
CA PRO A 120 -7.90 8.77 -17.77
C PRO A 120 -7.81 9.43 -19.16
N GLY A 121 -8.73 10.35 -19.47
CA GLY A 121 -8.78 11.04 -20.78
C GLY A 121 -9.99 10.70 -21.66
N ARG A 122 -10.76 9.64 -21.35
CA ARG A 122 -12.08 9.42 -21.99
C ARG A 122 -13.14 10.18 -21.19
N GLN A 123 -13.33 11.47 -21.50
CA GLN A 123 -14.53 12.18 -21.05
C GLN A 123 -15.74 11.37 -21.53
N THR A 124 -16.54 10.83 -20.61
CA THR A 124 -17.89 10.40 -20.95
C THR A 124 -18.63 11.63 -21.48
N PRO A 125 -19.35 11.54 -22.61
CA PRO A 125 -20.10 12.69 -23.10
C PRO A 125 -20.99 13.18 -21.97
N ASP A 126 -20.83 14.46 -21.68
CA ASP A 126 -21.63 15.20 -20.72
C ASP A 126 -23.11 14.95 -21.04
N LYS A 127 -23.84 14.31 -20.13
CA LYS A 127 -25.30 14.26 -20.19
C LYS A 127 -25.89 15.59 -19.70
N SER A 128 -25.34 16.73 -20.14
CA SER A 128 -25.95 18.05 -19.98
C SER A 128 -26.35 18.56 -21.36
N GLY A 129 -27.62 18.32 -21.71
CA GLY A 129 -28.10 18.60 -23.06
C GLY A 129 -29.56 18.20 -23.30
N GLY A 130 -30.48 18.71 -22.47
CA GLY A 130 -31.88 18.94 -22.88
C GLY A 130 -32.94 17.96 -22.38
N GLU A 131 -34.12 18.54 -22.14
CA GLU A 131 -35.40 17.95 -21.67
C GLU A 131 -35.47 17.65 -20.16
N GLY A 132 -36.33 18.25 -19.34
CA GLY A 132 -37.45 19.17 -19.52
C GLY A 132 -38.32 19.07 -18.25
N GLY A 133 -38.63 20.23 -17.64
CA GLY A 133 -39.69 20.47 -16.64
C GLY A 133 -40.10 19.36 -15.65
N GLY A 134 -39.73 19.53 -14.37
CA GLY A 134 -40.36 18.80 -13.26
C GLY A 134 -39.91 19.36 -11.91
N ALA A 135 -40.86 19.88 -11.14
CA ALA A 135 -40.69 20.71 -9.96
C ALA A 135 -39.84 20.09 -8.83
N ALA A 136 -39.01 20.93 -8.20
CA ALA A 136 -38.34 20.64 -6.93
C ALA A 136 -39.27 20.91 -5.74
N PRO A 137 -39.32 20.06 -4.71
CA PRO A 137 -39.74 20.46 -3.37
C PRO A 137 -38.51 20.80 -2.49
N PRO A 138 -38.69 21.64 -1.45
CA PRO A 138 -37.59 22.36 -0.81
C PRO A 138 -36.78 21.51 0.17
N ALA A 139 -35.52 21.91 0.32
CA ALA A 139 -34.57 21.40 1.29
C ALA A 139 -35.05 21.60 2.74
N GLY A 140 -35.29 20.49 3.44
CA GLY A 140 -35.34 20.45 4.89
C GLY A 140 -33.99 19.95 5.42
N GLY A 141 -33.28 20.79 6.16
CA GLY A 141 -32.02 20.42 6.80
C GLY A 141 -32.21 19.38 7.90
N ALA A 142 -31.21 18.53 8.06
CA ALA A 142 -30.92 17.88 9.33
C ALA A 142 -29.45 17.42 9.31
N THR A 143 -28.67 18.14 10.10
CA THR A 143 -27.45 17.67 10.74
C THR A 143 -27.73 16.37 11.48
N LEU A 144 -26.89 15.35 11.27
CA LEU A 144 -26.18 14.54 12.28
C LEU A 144 -25.21 13.61 11.54
#